data_AF-A0A7M7R6N3-F1
#
_entry.id   AF-A0A7M7R6N3-F1
#
_cell.length_a   1.000
_cell.length_b   1.000
_cell.length_c   1.000
_cell.angle_alpha   90.00
_cell.angle_beta   90.00
_cell.angle_gamma   90.00
#
_symmetry.space_group_name_H-M   'P 1'
#
loop_
_entity.id
_entity.type
_entity.pdbx_description
1 polymer ?
#
loop_
_entity_poly.entity_id
_entity_poly.type
_entity_poly.pdbx_seq_one_letter_code
_entity_poly.pdbx_strand_id
1 'polypeptide(L)'
;MSNINAMENESDPVVKEIPVFLSKTLADKLFIFQYPVRPAKEGYDNATFLKTSIKPENQEVLIEVAIDTHSVNYDQSKGEQIAINADGDSKLLEQEDDEKAFDSNVMDKTVLQSSRALPNCSNYGVGIFQDGELHITPLRGIIQMRPQFSYLDKTDKRVREDAKNMGEEYDEEEEGPKQVSVTFARQKPEFMKKMQEQSFQHHTKKSLEERWIHTNYVPVNSTQSELTRLEMFCSATEETVNTLNVSTEQYLELLAPRIKEEHYLKSDVSNYVTSLNYIRTLPLLDQIRILMKDAKVISFTQLRSILSPDQETAAILKYLQQVAVLVQGNWVVNSELIYPKDTVSSQNGIPAEFMCRARDYILLSFTEHEFLDRKTISSVIKLPPDEIKEIFTNLAVHEPKKGWHLIIPPTKEFIERYPEITQRQEMFWEAKRKHIREAMEVQNQIPQRQRRKSNRESIGSENEERNVGRGRKTLRDSSISDNDSATEPVKHKKTIRSRKISETT
;
A
#
# COMPACT_ATOMS: atom_id res chain seq x y z
N MET A 1 -8.42 21.09 27.19
CA MET A 1 -8.93 20.70 25.86
C MET A 1 -10.42 20.95 25.89
N SER A 2 -11.01 21.57 24.87
CA SER A 2 -12.45 21.89 24.83
C SER A 2 -13.28 20.65 24.46
N ASN A 3 -14.46 20.51 25.07
CA ASN A 3 -15.38 19.41 24.78
C ASN A 3 -15.99 19.58 23.38
N ILE A 4 -15.43 18.91 22.37
CA ILE A 4 -16.03 18.82 21.04
C ILE A 4 -17.34 18.00 21.12
N ASN A 5 -17.32 16.90 21.87
CA ASN A 5 -18.47 16.02 22.14
C ASN A 5 -19.68 16.71 22.83
N ALA A 6 -19.59 17.99 23.21
CA ALA A 6 -20.69 18.72 23.80
C ALA A 6 -21.62 19.37 22.76
N MET A 7 -21.13 19.68 21.54
CA MET A 7 -21.90 20.46 20.57
C MET A 7 -22.73 19.62 19.58
N GLU A 8 -22.46 18.31 19.46
CA GLU A 8 -23.24 17.42 18.58
C GLU A 8 -24.52 16.93 19.28
N ASN A 9 -24.47 16.70 20.60
CA ASN A 9 -25.58 16.15 21.40
C ASN A 9 -26.82 17.06 21.51
N GLU A 10 -26.73 18.36 21.19
CA GLU A 10 -27.90 19.25 21.17
C GLU A 10 -28.77 19.09 19.90
N SER A 11 -28.27 18.41 18.86
CA SER A 11 -28.99 18.26 17.57
C SER A 11 -29.65 16.90 17.37
N ASP A 12 -29.29 15.87 18.12
CA ASP A 12 -29.87 14.52 18.04
C ASP A 12 -29.93 13.87 19.45
N PRO A 13 -31.02 14.10 20.22
CA PRO A 13 -31.13 13.59 21.59
C PRO A 13 -31.47 12.10 21.62
N VAL A 14 -30.78 11.33 22.48
CA VAL A 14 -31.02 9.89 22.64
C VAL A 14 -32.47 9.61 23.05
N VAL A 15 -33.26 9.06 22.12
CA VAL A 15 -34.70 8.76 22.32
C VAL A 15 -34.90 7.46 23.11
N LYS A 16 -34.02 6.46 22.91
CA LYS A 16 -34.09 5.17 23.60
C LYS A 16 -32.72 4.49 23.63
N GLU A 17 -32.34 3.96 24.79
CA GLU A 17 -31.24 3.02 24.94
C GLU A 17 -31.76 1.57 24.79
N ILE A 18 -31.00 0.72 24.10
CA ILE A 18 -31.34 -0.69 23.81
C ILE A 18 -30.14 -1.55 24.22
N PRO A 19 -30.30 -2.50 25.16
CA PRO A 19 -29.23 -3.42 25.50
C PRO A 19 -29.00 -4.41 24.34
N VAL A 20 -27.72 -4.70 24.08
CA VAL A 20 -27.29 -5.61 23.02
C VAL A 20 -26.53 -6.78 23.64
N PHE A 21 -27.08 -7.97 23.51
CA PHE A 21 -26.53 -9.23 24.04
C PHE A 21 -25.96 -10.11 22.94
N LEU A 22 -25.04 -11.01 23.31
CA LEU A 22 -24.42 -11.96 22.39
C LEU A 22 -24.68 -13.40 22.85
N SER A 23 -25.59 -14.11 22.20
CA SER A 23 -25.73 -15.56 22.38
C SER A 23 -24.68 -16.31 21.56
N LYS A 24 -24.15 -17.39 22.12
CA LYS A 24 -23.15 -18.27 21.48
C LYS A 24 -23.65 -19.72 21.31
N THR A 25 -24.83 -20.06 21.85
CA THR A 25 -25.40 -21.41 21.93
C THR A 25 -25.53 -22.11 20.57
N LEU A 26 -25.80 -21.32 19.52
CA LEU A 26 -25.94 -21.76 18.14
C LEU A 26 -24.85 -21.24 17.20
N ALA A 27 -23.76 -20.62 17.68
CA ALA A 27 -22.79 -19.94 16.81
C ALA A 27 -22.19 -20.83 15.72
N ASP A 28 -21.86 -22.09 16.04
CA ASP A 28 -21.34 -23.08 15.08
C ASP A 28 -22.43 -23.89 14.34
N LYS A 29 -23.71 -23.61 14.62
CA LYS A 29 -24.89 -24.35 14.11
C LYS A 29 -25.81 -23.51 13.22
N LEU A 30 -25.84 -22.17 13.41
CA LEU A 30 -26.83 -21.30 12.78
C LEU A 30 -26.41 -20.93 11.35
N PHE A 31 -27.30 -21.21 10.39
CA PHE A 31 -27.13 -20.90 8.98
C PHE A 31 -28.27 -20.03 8.46
N ILE A 32 -28.00 -19.14 7.50
CA ILE A 32 -29.04 -18.51 6.69
C ILE A 32 -29.18 -19.27 5.37
N PHE A 33 -30.37 -19.81 5.11
CA PHE A 33 -30.72 -20.43 3.83
C PHE A 33 -31.42 -19.38 2.95
N GLN A 34 -30.80 -19.00 1.84
CA GLN A 34 -31.34 -18.08 0.85
C GLN A 34 -31.89 -18.84 -0.35
N TYR A 35 -32.98 -18.36 -0.95
CA TYR A 35 -33.60 -18.95 -2.15
C TYR A 35 -33.66 -17.91 -3.28
N PRO A 36 -32.55 -17.61 -4.00
CA PRO A 36 -32.46 -16.44 -4.88
C PRO A 36 -33.42 -16.43 -6.08
N VAL A 37 -34.06 -17.56 -6.36
CA VAL A 37 -35.01 -17.76 -7.48
C VAL A 37 -36.48 -17.75 -7.05
N ARG A 38 -36.79 -17.47 -5.77
CA ARG A 38 -38.17 -17.39 -5.27
C ARG A 38 -38.51 -16.02 -4.68
N PRO A 39 -39.73 -15.48 -4.92
CA PRO A 39 -40.24 -14.33 -4.20
C PRO A 39 -40.38 -14.62 -2.70
N ALA A 40 -40.13 -13.61 -1.85
CA ALA A 40 -40.25 -13.73 -0.39
C ALA A 40 -41.68 -14.00 0.12
N LYS A 41 -42.71 -13.94 -0.75
CA LYS A 41 -44.10 -14.31 -0.45
C LYS A 41 -44.45 -15.76 -0.83
N GLU A 42 -43.58 -16.42 -1.58
CA GLU A 42 -43.79 -17.74 -2.18
C GLU A 42 -42.64 -18.69 -1.78
N GLY A 43 -42.29 -18.60 -0.49
CA GLY A 43 -41.27 -19.42 0.18
C GLY A 43 -41.67 -20.89 0.30
N TYR A 44 -40.81 -21.65 0.96
CA TYR A 44 -41.00 -23.09 1.18
C TYR A 44 -41.78 -23.41 2.47
N ASP A 45 -42.39 -22.41 3.11
CA ASP A 45 -42.99 -22.54 4.46
C ASP A 45 -44.17 -23.53 4.52
N ASN A 46 -44.86 -23.73 3.39
CA ASN A 46 -45.95 -24.70 3.22
C ASN A 46 -45.53 -25.95 2.42
N ALA A 47 -44.23 -26.15 2.17
CA ALA A 47 -43.75 -27.24 1.33
C ALA A 47 -43.37 -28.49 2.15
N THR A 48 -43.67 -29.67 1.61
CA THR A 48 -43.27 -30.95 2.22
C THR A 48 -41.83 -31.27 1.84
N PHE A 49 -40.92 -31.27 2.82
CA PHE A 49 -39.56 -31.76 2.64
C PHE A 49 -39.52 -33.27 2.89
N LEU A 50 -39.03 -34.03 1.90
CA LEU A 50 -38.96 -35.49 1.93
C LEU A 50 -37.67 -35.96 2.60
N LYS A 51 -36.53 -35.36 2.23
CA LYS A 51 -35.19 -35.75 2.67
C LYS A 51 -34.29 -34.53 2.74
N THR A 52 -33.65 -34.33 3.89
CA THR A 52 -32.66 -33.27 4.12
C THR A 52 -31.30 -33.88 4.44
N SER A 53 -30.22 -33.33 3.91
CA SER A 53 -28.86 -33.82 4.14
C SER A 53 -27.85 -32.66 4.18
N ILE A 54 -26.79 -32.81 4.98
CA ILE A 54 -25.75 -31.79 5.17
C ILE A 54 -24.33 -32.38 5.15
N LYS A 55 -23.39 -31.58 4.64
CA LYS A 55 -21.94 -31.70 4.82
C LYS A 55 -21.46 -30.54 5.70
N PRO A 56 -21.28 -30.72 7.01
CA PRO A 56 -21.03 -29.61 7.95
C PRO A 56 -19.71 -28.88 7.76
N GLU A 57 -18.68 -29.48 7.14
CA GLU A 57 -17.37 -28.85 6.92
C GLU A 57 -17.33 -28.03 5.63
N ASN A 58 -17.77 -28.60 4.50
CA ASN A 58 -17.91 -27.85 3.25
C ASN A 58 -19.10 -26.86 3.27
N GLN A 59 -20.02 -27.00 4.23
CA GLN A 59 -21.28 -26.24 4.33
C GLN A 59 -22.18 -26.44 3.10
N GLU A 60 -22.27 -27.67 2.61
CA GLU A 60 -23.19 -28.05 1.54
C GLU A 60 -24.46 -28.68 2.15
N VAL A 61 -25.64 -28.22 1.73
CA VAL A 61 -26.96 -28.76 2.11
C VAL A 61 -27.69 -29.22 0.86
N LEU A 62 -28.41 -30.34 0.98
CA LEU A 62 -29.31 -30.88 -0.04
C LEU A 62 -30.70 -31.07 0.59
N ILE A 63 -31.75 -30.66 -0.13
CA ILE A 63 -33.15 -30.78 0.28
C ILE A 63 -33.95 -31.36 -0.90
N GLU A 64 -34.60 -32.50 -0.69
CA GLU A 64 -35.60 -33.05 -1.59
C GLU A 64 -36.98 -32.53 -1.17
N VAL A 65 -37.65 -31.78 -2.05
CA VAL A 65 -38.95 -31.15 -1.79
C VAL A 65 -40.01 -31.80 -2.68
N ALA A 66 -41.12 -32.22 -2.10
CA ALA A 66 -42.23 -32.82 -2.85
C ALA A 66 -42.90 -31.82 -3.79
N ILE A 67 -43.38 -32.32 -4.92
CA ILE A 67 -44.23 -31.63 -5.89
C ILE A 67 -45.66 -32.18 -5.73
N ASP A 68 -46.66 -31.31 -5.69
CA ASP A 68 -48.05 -31.76 -5.70
C ASP A 68 -48.46 -32.20 -7.11
N THR A 69 -48.37 -33.51 -7.35
CA THR A 69 -48.75 -34.16 -8.61
C THR A 69 -50.26 -34.18 -8.86
N HIS A 70 -51.09 -33.86 -7.87
CA HIS A 70 -52.55 -33.74 -8.00
C HIS A 70 -52.99 -32.30 -8.33
N SER A 71 -52.06 -31.35 -8.34
CA SER A 71 -52.32 -29.96 -8.65
C SER A 71 -52.75 -29.76 -10.11
N VAL A 72 -53.70 -28.86 -10.34
CA VAL A 72 -54.10 -28.38 -11.69
C VAL A 72 -52.96 -27.69 -12.46
N ASN A 73 -51.82 -27.43 -11.80
CA ASN A 73 -50.62 -26.88 -12.41
C ASN A 73 -49.59 -27.95 -12.82
N TYR A 74 -49.86 -29.24 -12.58
CA TYR A 74 -48.98 -30.36 -12.91
C TYR A 74 -49.44 -31.07 -14.20
N ASP A 75 -48.54 -31.24 -15.16
CA ASP A 75 -48.78 -32.08 -16.35
C ASP A 75 -48.35 -33.52 -16.05
N GLN A 76 -49.33 -34.37 -15.75
CA GLN A 76 -49.13 -35.79 -15.45
C GLN A 76 -48.38 -36.51 -16.59
N SER A 77 -48.73 -36.27 -17.85
CA SER A 77 -48.11 -36.94 -19.00
C SER A 77 -46.66 -36.52 -19.17
N LYS A 78 -46.35 -35.24 -18.93
CA LYS A 78 -44.96 -34.77 -18.95
C LYS A 78 -44.16 -35.25 -17.73
N GLY A 79 -44.80 -35.37 -16.57
CA GLY A 79 -44.23 -35.94 -15.35
C GLY A 79 -43.82 -37.41 -15.52
N GLU A 80 -44.70 -38.23 -16.11
CA GLU A 80 -44.43 -39.63 -16.48
C GLU A 80 -43.25 -39.72 -17.47
N GLN A 81 -43.23 -38.90 -18.53
CA GLN A 81 -42.13 -38.89 -19.49
C GLN A 81 -40.78 -38.52 -18.84
N ILE A 82 -40.74 -37.55 -17.93
CA ILE A 82 -39.50 -37.14 -17.26
C ILE A 82 -38.97 -38.25 -16.35
N ALA A 83 -39.85 -38.97 -15.63
CA ALA A 83 -39.43 -40.08 -14.78
C ALA A 83 -38.92 -41.28 -15.61
N ILE A 84 -39.62 -41.67 -16.68
CA ILE A 84 -39.18 -42.74 -17.57
C ILE A 84 -37.83 -42.41 -18.23
N ASN A 85 -37.62 -41.15 -18.63
CA ASN A 85 -36.34 -40.72 -19.21
C ASN A 85 -35.16 -40.76 -18.21
N ALA A 86 -35.41 -40.46 -16.93
CA ALA A 86 -34.37 -40.37 -15.90
C ALA A 86 -34.05 -41.71 -15.21
N ASP A 87 -35.06 -42.56 -15.00
CA ASP A 87 -34.97 -43.81 -14.23
C ASP A 87 -35.29 -45.08 -15.04
N GLY A 88 -35.79 -44.95 -16.28
CA GLY A 88 -36.14 -46.05 -17.19
C GLY A 88 -37.57 -46.58 -16.99
N ASP A 89 -38.04 -47.45 -17.91
CA ASP A 89 -39.27 -48.20 -17.67
C ASP A 89 -39.03 -49.23 -16.56
N SER A 90 -39.63 -48.99 -15.39
CA SER A 90 -39.54 -49.86 -14.22
C SER A 90 -40.17 -51.26 -14.42
N LYS A 91 -40.69 -51.59 -15.61
CA LYS A 91 -41.10 -52.94 -16.02
C LYS A 91 -39.99 -53.78 -16.65
N LEU A 92 -38.84 -53.17 -17.00
CA LEU A 92 -37.75 -53.84 -17.74
C LEU A 92 -36.46 -54.03 -16.91
N LEU A 93 -36.39 -53.47 -15.71
CA LEU A 93 -35.18 -53.44 -14.87
C LEU A 93 -35.45 -54.06 -13.49
N GLU A 94 -35.16 -55.36 -13.35
CA GLU A 94 -35.10 -56.07 -12.05
C GLU A 94 -33.68 -56.07 -11.44
N GLN A 95 -32.75 -55.25 -11.95
CA GLN A 95 -31.34 -55.29 -11.54
C GLN A 95 -30.71 -53.90 -11.27
N GLU A 96 -29.80 -53.94 -10.30
CA GLU A 96 -28.82 -52.93 -9.85
C GLU A 96 -29.29 -51.82 -8.87
N ASP A 97 -28.45 -51.55 -7.87
CA ASP A 97 -28.69 -50.74 -6.66
C ASP A 97 -28.62 -49.21 -6.88
N ASP A 98 -28.96 -48.73 -8.08
CA ASP A 98 -28.76 -47.32 -8.46
C ASP A 98 -29.87 -46.41 -7.88
N GLU A 99 -29.51 -45.35 -7.14
CA GLU A 99 -30.49 -44.44 -6.51
C GLU A 99 -31.39 -43.81 -7.59
N LYS A 100 -32.70 -44.11 -7.60
CA LYS A 100 -33.68 -43.47 -8.50
C LYS A 100 -33.75 -41.94 -8.29
N ALA A 101 -34.04 -41.20 -9.36
CA ALA A 101 -34.26 -39.76 -9.32
C ALA A 101 -35.62 -39.41 -8.70
N PHE A 102 -36.63 -40.25 -8.93
CA PHE A 102 -38.00 -40.09 -8.43
C PHE A 102 -38.43 -41.32 -7.62
N ASP A 103 -39.29 -41.11 -6.61
CA ASP A 103 -39.72 -42.19 -5.71
C ASP A 103 -40.93 -42.96 -6.28
N SER A 104 -41.65 -42.34 -7.21
CA SER A 104 -42.74 -42.89 -8.01
C SER A 104 -42.46 -42.76 -9.52
N ASN A 105 -43.39 -43.24 -10.35
CA ASN A 105 -43.25 -43.23 -11.81
C ASN A 105 -43.49 -41.84 -12.46
N VAL A 106 -43.41 -40.76 -11.70
CA VAL A 106 -43.57 -39.37 -12.16
C VAL A 106 -42.58 -38.43 -11.49
N MET A 107 -42.36 -37.24 -12.04
CA MET A 107 -41.57 -36.17 -11.42
C MET A 107 -42.25 -35.64 -10.14
N ASP A 108 -42.12 -36.38 -9.05
CA ASP A 108 -42.78 -36.16 -7.75
C ASP A 108 -41.99 -35.29 -6.77
N LYS A 109 -40.71 -35.01 -7.08
CA LYS A 109 -39.85 -34.17 -6.24
C LYS A 109 -38.91 -33.27 -7.04
N THR A 110 -38.46 -32.21 -6.38
CA THR A 110 -37.40 -31.31 -6.86
C THR A 110 -36.27 -31.27 -5.83
N VAL A 111 -35.03 -31.41 -6.32
CA VAL A 111 -33.83 -31.36 -5.47
C VAL A 111 -33.30 -29.94 -5.43
N LEU A 112 -33.10 -29.41 -4.23
CA LEU A 112 -32.40 -28.15 -3.99
C LEU A 112 -31.03 -28.46 -3.43
N GLN A 113 -29.97 -27.93 -4.06
CA GLN A 113 -28.61 -27.99 -3.50
C GLN A 113 -28.13 -26.57 -3.17
N SER A 114 -27.38 -26.45 -2.09
CA SER A 114 -26.80 -25.19 -1.66
C SER A 114 -25.44 -24.91 -2.31
N SER A 115 -25.14 -23.64 -2.58
CA SER A 115 -23.76 -23.15 -2.67
C SER A 115 -23.48 -22.14 -1.56
N ARG A 116 -22.28 -22.14 -0.97
CA ARG A 116 -21.85 -21.10 -0.01
C ARG A 116 -21.93 -19.72 -0.67
N ALA A 117 -22.58 -18.76 0.00
CA ALA A 117 -22.69 -17.38 -0.48
C ALA A 117 -21.41 -16.57 -0.22
N LEU A 118 -20.69 -16.89 0.86
CA LEU A 118 -19.47 -16.21 1.30
C LEU A 118 -18.42 -17.23 1.79
N PRO A 119 -17.10 -16.93 1.68
CA PRO A 119 -16.04 -17.80 2.18
C PRO A 119 -15.84 -17.73 3.69
N ASN A 120 -16.30 -16.64 4.33
CA ASN A 120 -16.28 -16.42 5.77
C ASN A 120 -17.55 -15.65 6.18
N CYS A 121 -18.12 -15.98 7.33
CA CYS A 121 -19.30 -15.32 7.89
C CYS A 121 -19.05 -14.71 9.29
N SER A 122 -17.81 -14.67 9.78
CA SER A 122 -17.46 -14.25 11.16
C SER A 122 -17.84 -12.81 11.53
N ASN A 123 -18.16 -11.97 10.54
CA ASN A 123 -18.64 -10.59 10.71
C ASN A 123 -20.16 -10.45 10.53
N TYR A 124 -20.90 -11.56 10.49
CA TYR A 124 -22.36 -11.60 10.37
C TYR A 124 -22.99 -12.34 11.55
N GLY A 125 -24.17 -11.88 11.96
CA GLY A 125 -25.01 -12.50 12.97
C GLY A 125 -26.49 -12.19 12.73
N VAL A 126 -27.37 -13.00 13.32
CA VAL A 126 -28.82 -12.77 13.33
C VAL A 126 -29.19 -12.12 14.66
N GLY A 127 -29.91 -11.00 14.61
CA GLY A 127 -30.43 -10.32 15.79
C GLY A 127 -31.91 -10.63 16.00
N ILE A 128 -32.30 -11.16 17.16
CA ILE A 128 -33.68 -11.15 17.62
C ILE A 128 -33.89 -9.88 18.43
N PHE A 129 -34.87 -9.06 18.04
CA PHE A 129 -35.33 -7.91 18.81
C PHE A 129 -36.67 -8.24 19.47
N GLN A 130 -36.71 -8.32 20.80
CA GLN A 130 -37.92 -8.63 21.57
C GLN A 130 -37.90 -7.85 22.89
N ASP A 131 -39.07 -7.42 23.36
CA ASP A 131 -39.30 -6.76 24.67
C ASP A 131 -38.44 -5.50 24.96
N GLY A 132 -37.73 -4.99 23.95
CA GLY A 132 -36.85 -3.83 24.02
C GLY A 132 -35.36 -4.14 23.95
N GLU A 133 -34.98 -5.41 23.91
CA GLU A 133 -33.60 -5.92 23.89
C GLU A 133 -33.22 -6.48 22.52
N LEU A 134 -31.92 -6.48 22.19
CA LEU A 134 -31.37 -7.07 20.96
C LEU A 134 -30.42 -8.23 21.30
N HIS A 135 -30.80 -9.47 20.97
CA HIS A 135 -29.97 -10.66 21.16
C HIS A 135 -29.36 -11.09 19.82
N ILE A 136 -28.03 -10.94 19.68
CA ILE A 136 -27.28 -11.29 18.47
C ILE A 136 -26.71 -12.71 18.61
N THR A 137 -26.90 -13.55 17.59
CA THR A 137 -26.26 -14.87 17.46
C THR A 137 -25.36 -14.91 16.21
N PRO A 138 -24.07 -15.28 16.31
CA PRO A 138 -23.18 -15.41 15.15
C PRO A 138 -23.63 -16.48 14.14
N LEU A 139 -23.18 -16.37 12.90
CA LEU A 139 -23.49 -17.33 11.83
C LEU A 139 -22.31 -18.25 11.50
N ARG A 140 -22.59 -19.56 11.45
CA ARG A 140 -21.69 -20.59 10.91
C ARG A 140 -21.51 -20.41 9.40
N GLY A 141 -22.57 -20.05 8.68
CA GLY A 141 -22.54 -19.84 7.23
C GLY A 141 -23.81 -19.20 6.64
N ILE A 142 -23.68 -18.71 5.41
CA ILE A 142 -24.79 -18.24 4.58
C ILE A 142 -24.74 -19.03 3.28
N ILE A 143 -25.84 -19.68 2.91
CA ILE A 143 -25.91 -20.60 1.76
C ILE A 143 -27.08 -20.24 0.84
N GLN A 144 -26.89 -20.42 -0.47
CA GLN A 144 -27.90 -20.18 -1.50
C GLN A 144 -28.39 -21.51 -2.07
N MET A 145 -29.63 -21.85 -1.75
CA MET A 145 -30.33 -23.01 -2.30
C MET A 145 -30.75 -22.73 -3.76
N ARG A 146 -30.44 -23.66 -4.66
CA ARG A 146 -30.80 -23.60 -6.08
C ARG A 146 -31.37 -24.96 -6.52
N PRO A 147 -32.41 -24.98 -7.37
CA PRO A 147 -32.86 -26.22 -8.00
C PRO A 147 -31.72 -26.89 -8.76
N GLN A 148 -31.60 -28.21 -8.60
CA GLN A 148 -30.75 -29.07 -9.39
C GLN A 148 -31.58 -29.89 -10.35
N PHE A 149 -31.03 -30.12 -11.54
CA PHE A 149 -31.69 -30.83 -12.64
C PHE A 149 -30.93 -32.10 -13.03
N SER A 150 -30.29 -32.76 -12.06
CA SER A 150 -29.45 -33.95 -12.26
C SER A 150 -30.16 -35.17 -12.86
N TYR A 151 -31.49 -35.17 -12.88
CA TYR A 151 -32.29 -36.13 -13.63
C TYR A 151 -32.16 -35.96 -15.17
N LEU A 152 -31.81 -34.76 -15.64
CA LEU A 152 -31.41 -34.52 -17.04
C LEU A 152 -30.03 -35.12 -17.31
N ASP A 153 -29.05 -34.91 -16.42
CA ASP A 153 -27.72 -35.53 -16.55
C ASP A 153 -27.80 -37.07 -16.55
N LYS A 154 -28.75 -37.66 -15.81
CA LYS A 154 -29.08 -39.09 -15.88
C LYS A 154 -29.69 -39.49 -17.23
N THR A 155 -30.63 -38.70 -17.75
CA THR A 155 -31.24 -38.93 -19.07
C THR A 155 -30.18 -38.95 -20.16
N ASP A 156 -29.30 -37.94 -20.21
CA ASP A 156 -28.25 -37.81 -21.23
C ASP A 156 -27.19 -38.93 -21.14
N LYS A 157 -26.93 -39.47 -19.94
CA LYS A 157 -26.11 -40.67 -19.75
C LYS A 157 -26.79 -41.91 -20.30
N ARG A 158 -28.03 -42.18 -19.89
CA ARG A 158 -28.82 -43.34 -20.34
C ARG A 158 -28.96 -43.37 -21.86
N VAL A 159 -29.30 -42.24 -22.48
CA VAL A 159 -29.38 -42.12 -23.94
C VAL A 159 -28.05 -42.47 -24.63
N ARG A 160 -26.90 -42.09 -24.03
CA ARG A 160 -25.58 -42.46 -24.55
C ARG A 160 -25.25 -43.94 -24.32
N GLU A 161 -25.63 -44.49 -23.18
CA GLU A 161 -25.42 -45.90 -22.83
C GLU A 161 -26.27 -46.82 -23.71
N ASP A 162 -27.55 -46.46 -23.95
CA ASP A 162 -28.44 -47.14 -24.89
C ASP A 162 -27.91 -47.07 -26.34
N ALA A 163 -27.42 -45.91 -26.80
CA ALA A 163 -26.81 -45.78 -28.12
C ALA A 163 -25.56 -46.67 -28.29
N LYS A 164 -24.69 -46.73 -27.28
CA LYS A 164 -23.55 -47.67 -27.24
C LYS A 164 -24.01 -49.13 -27.28
N ASN A 165 -25.04 -49.48 -26.51
CA ASN A 165 -25.62 -50.83 -26.48
C ASN A 165 -26.26 -51.22 -27.82
N MET A 166 -26.79 -50.26 -28.58
CA MET A 166 -27.31 -50.44 -29.94
C MET A 166 -26.22 -50.45 -31.03
N GLY A 167 -24.95 -50.14 -30.68
CA GLY A 167 -23.82 -50.15 -31.60
C GLY A 167 -23.70 -48.89 -32.48
N GLU A 168 -24.28 -47.76 -32.07
CA GLU A 168 -24.07 -46.48 -32.75
C GLU A 168 -22.72 -45.87 -32.33
N GLU A 169 -21.74 -45.86 -33.24
CA GLU A 169 -20.42 -45.24 -33.03
C GLU A 169 -20.55 -43.71 -32.88
N TYR A 170 -20.57 -43.26 -31.62
CA TYR A 170 -20.16 -41.91 -31.26
C TYR A 170 -18.63 -41.89 -31.07
N ASP A 171 -17.95 -40.90 -31.65
CA ASP A 171 -16.52 -40.62 -31.41
C ASP A 171 -16.27 -40.25 -29.93
N GLU A 172 -16.15 -41.26 -29.06
CA GLU A 172 -15.40 -41.13 -27.81
C GLU A 172 -13.92 -41.38 -28.10
N GLU A 173 -13.07 -40.41 -27.75
CA GLU A 173 -11.62 -40.63 -27.74
C GLU A 173 -11.32 -41.83 -26.80
N GLU A 174 -10.78 -42.93 -27.36
CA GLU A 174 -10.39 -44.09 -26.56
C GLU A 174 -9.32 -43.69 -25.51
N GLU A 175 -9.74 -43.45 -24.26
CA GLU A 175 -8.87 -43.58 -23.09
C GLU A 175 -8.54 -45.07 -22.88
N GLY A 176 -7.73 -45.60 -23.79
CA GLY A 176 -7.30 -47.01 -23.81
C GLY A 176 -6.72 -47.45 -22.46
N PRO A 177 -6.88 -48.73 -22.10
CA PRO A 177 -6.74 -49.21 -20.72
C PRO A 177 -5.36 -48.90 -20.13
N LYS A 178 -5.33 -47.90 -19.24
CA LYS A 178 -4.13 -47.45 -18.52
C LYS A 178 -3.61 -48.58 -17.62
N GLN A 179 -2.61 -49.31 -18.10
CA GLN A 179 -1.94 -50.35 -17.34
C GLN A 179 -1.46 -49.81 -15.99
N VAL A 180 -1.92 -50.44 -14.89
CA VAL A 180 -1.61 -50.02 -13.52
C VAL A 180 -0.16 -50.38 -13.18
N SER A 181 0.77 -49.56 -13.64
CA SER A 181 2.16 -49.63 -13.20
C SER A 181 2.27 -49.17 -11.74
N VAL A 182 2.73 -50.06 -10.87
CA VAL A 182 2.91 -49.80 -9.43
C VAL A 182 4.11 -48.87 -9.22
N THR A 183 3.87 -47.59 -9.46
CA THR A 183 4.87 -46.53 -9.37
C THR A 183 4.98 -46.07 -7.92
N PHE A 184 5.99 -46.60 -7.21
CA PHE A 184 6.32 -46.19 -5.84
C PHE A 184 6.41 -44.66 -5.74
N ALA A 185 5.68 -44.10 -4.77
CA ALA A 185 5.44 -42.67 -4.70
C ALA A 185 6.71 -41.86 -4.41
N ARG A 186 7.39 -41.39 -5.47
CA ARG A 186 8.42 -40.35 -5.37
C ARG A 186 7.83 -39.14 -4.65
N GLN A 187 8.54 -38.65 -3.63
CA GLN A 187 8.14 -37.45 -2.91
C GLN A 187 8.11 -36.25 -3.88
N LYS A 188 6.91 -35.80 -4.23
CA LYS A 188 6.72 -34.59 -5.04
C LYS A 188 7.29 -33.37 -4.28
N PRO A 189 8.06 -32.47 -4.94
CA PRO A 189 8.49 -31.21 -4.35
C PRO A 189 7.30 -30.40 -3.81
N GLU A 190 7.48 -29.70 -2.69
CA GLU A 190 6.39 -28.99 -2.00
C GLU A 190 5.66 -27.97 -2.88
N PHE A 191 6.37 -27.33 -3.81
CA PHE A 191 5.77 -26.41 -4.77
C PHE A 191 4.70 -27.10 -5.64
N MET A 192 4.97 -28.31 -6.14
CA MET A 192 3.97 -29.08 -6.90
C MET A 192 2.86 -29.64 -6.02
N LYS A 193 3.12 -29.90 -4.72
CA LYS A 193 2.05 -30.23 -3.77
C LYS A 193 1.10 -29.03 -3.62
N LYS A 194 1.62 -27.84 -3.30
CA LYS A 194 0.83 -26.60 -3.16
C LYS A 194 0.07 -26.21 -4.43
N MET A 195 0.68 -26.36 -5.61
CA MET A 195 0.01 -26.13 -6.89
C MET A 195 -1.07 -27.19 -7.17
N GLN A 196 -0.86 -28.45 -6.79
CA GLN A 196 -1.89 -29.49 -6.90
C GLN A 196 -3.01 -29.28 -5.86
N GLU A 197 -2.69 -28.82 -4.65
CA GLU A 197 -3.64 -28.51 -3.59
C GLU A 197 -4.61 -27.40 -4.00
N GLN A 198 -4.12 -26.40 -4.73
CA GLN A 198 -4.89 -25.30 -5.34
C GLN A 198 -5.69 -25.70 -6.60
N SER A 199 -5.52 -26.92 -7.12
CA SER A 199 -6.22 -27.34 -8.33
C SER A 199 -7.70 -27.64 -8.06
N PHE A 200 -8.56 -27.31 -9.04
CA PHE A 200 -10.01 -27.59 -8.97
C PHE A 200 -10.29 -29.07 -8.70
N GLN A 201 -9.53 -29.98 -9.33
CA GLN A 201 -9.66 -31.43 -9.13
C GLN A 201 -9.38 -31.87 -7.68
N HIS A 202 -8.41 -31.25 -7.01
CA HIS A 202 -8.11 -31.55 -5.60
C HIS A 202 -9.21 -31.03 -4.66
N HIS A 203 -9.71 -29.81 -4.88
CA HIS A 203 -10.85 -29.29 -4.13
C HIS A 203 -12.12 -30.11 -4.34
N THR A 204 -12.40 -30.53 -5.58
CA THR A 204 -13.54 -31.40 -5.92
C THR A 204 -13.42 -32.74 -5.20
N LYS A 205 -12.25 -33.40 -5.27
CA LYS A 205 -12.01 -34.65 -4.56
C LYS A 205 -12.21 -34.50 -3.05
N LYS A 206 -11.72 -33.42 -2.44
CA LYS A 206 -11.86 -33.19 -1.00
C LYS A 206 -13.31 -32.90 -0.57
N SER A 207 -14.15 -32.33 -1.43
CA SER A 207 -15.61 -32.25 -1.14
C SER A 207 -16.30 -33.61 -1.28
N LEU A 208 -15.86 -34.47 -2.21
CA LEU A 208 -16.36 -35.84 -2.36
C LEU A 208 -15.90 -36.79 -1.21
N GLU A 209 -14.81 -36.47 -0.53
CA GLU A 209 -14.33 -37.21 0.66
C GLU A 209 -15.21 -36.96 1.91
N GLU A 210 -15.95 -35.84 1.97
CA GLU A 210 -16.93 -35.59 3.04
C GLU A 210 -18.28 -36.28 2.73
N ARG A 211 -18.72 -37.16 3.64
CA ARG A 211 -19.98 -37.89 3.51
C ARG A 211 -21.18 -37.00 3.86
N TRP A 212 -22.28 -37.19 3.13
CA TRP A 212 -23.57 -36.62 3.50
C TRP A 212 -24.07 -37.19 4.83
N ILE A 213 -24.44 -36.31 5.75
CA ILE A 213 -25.17 -36.65 6.97
C ILE A 213 -26.65 -36.39 6.70
N HIS A 214 -27.48 -37.42 6.75
CA HIS A 214 -28.93 -37.28 6.64
C HIS A 214 -29.51 -36.65 7.91
N THR A 215 -30.46 -35.73 7.75
CA THR A 215 -31.09 -34.96 8.83
C THR A 215 -32.61 -34.96 8.67
N ASN A 216 -33.33 -34.78 9.77
CA ASN A 216 -34.79 -34.65 9.77
C ASN A 216 -35.19 -33.18 9.75
N TYR A 217 -36.11 -32.80 8.87
CA TYR A 217 -36.71 -31.46 8.90
C TYR A 217 -37.69 -31.31 10.08
N VAL A 218 -37.65 -30.15 10.73
CA VAL A 218 -38.54 -29.77 11.83
C VAL A 218 -39.33 -28.53 11.37
N PRO A 219 -40.66 -28.61 11.21
CA PRO A 219 -41.48 -27.49 10.73
C PRO A 219 -41.42 -26.27 11.63
N VAL A 220 -41.46 -25.08 11.04
CA VAL A 220 -41.35 -23.77 11.72
C VAL A 220 -42.30 -23.63 12.92
N ASN A 221 -43.54 -24.13 12.78
CA ASN A 221 -44.60 -24.01 13.79
C ASN A 221 -44.56 -25.10 14.88
N SER A 222 -43.49 -25.89 14.99
CA SER A 222 -43.36 -26.95 15.99
C SER A 222 -42.92 -26.43 17.37
N THR A 223 -43.19 -27.19 18.42
CA THR A 223 -42.64 -26.88 19.76
C THR A 223 -41.11 -26.93 19.78
N GLN A 224 -40.47 -27.78 18.95
CA GLN A 224 -39.02 -27.94 18.96
C GLN A 224 -38.28 -26.81 18.23
N SER A 225 -38.85 -26.27 17.14
CA SER A 225 -38.33 -25.07 16.48
C SER A 225 -38.43 -23.85 17.40
N GLU A 226 -39.51 -23.71 18.19
CA GLU A 226 -39.62 -22.65 19.20
C GLU A 226 -38.62 -22.83 20.36
N LEU A 227 -38.39 -24.06 20.84
CA LEU A 227 -37.35 -24.32 21.85
C LEU A 227 -35.95 -23.96 21.34
N THR A 228 -35.61 -24.31 20.10
CA THR A 228 -34.34 -23.89 19.48
C THR A 228 -34.31 -22.39 19.13
N ARG A 229 -35.46 -21.74 18.92
CA ARG A 229 -35.53 -20.26 18.81
C ARG A 229 -35.15 -19.60 20.14
N LEU A 230 -35.49 -20.20 21.28
CA LEU A 230 -35.08 -19.70 22.60
C LEU A 230 -33.56 -19.82 22.85
N GLU A 231 -32.84 -20.74 22.20
CA GLU A 231 -31.37 -20.84 22.28
C GLU A 231 -30.63 -19.60 21.71
N MET A 232 -31.29 -18.78 20.88
CA MET A 232 -30.74 -17.52 20.35
C MET A 232 -30.78 -16.35 21.35
N PHE A 233 -31.54 -16.46 22.44
CA PHE A 233 -31.50 -15.49 23.53
C PHE A 233 -30.27 -15.76 24.41
N CYS A 234 -29.71 -14.70 24.99
CA CYS A 234 -28.64 -14.85 25.97
C CYS A 234 -29.24 -15.19 27.34
N SER A 235 -28.93 -16.38 27.87
CA SER A 235 -29.42 -16.84 29.18
C SER A 235 -28.62 -16.30 30.38
N ALA A 236 -27.53 -15.58 30.13
CA ALA A 236 -26.65 -15.06 31.17
C ALA A 236 -27.09 -13.65 31.61
N THR A 237 -27.53 -13.54 32.87
CA THR A 237 -27.62 -12.27 33.60
C THR A 237 -26.26 -11.81 34.16
N GLU A 238 -25.17 -12.46 33.78
CA GLU A 238 -23.83 -12.06 34.17
C GLU A 238 -23.35 -10.88 33.32
N GLU A 239 -22.88 -9.81 33.97
CA GLU A 239 -22.20 -8.67 33.34
C GLU A 239 -20.77 -9.04 32.88
N THR A 240 -20.51 -10.31 32.54
CA THR A 240 -19.16 -10.87 32.46
C THR A 240 -18.44 -10.53 31.16
N VAL A 241 -17.62 -9.48 31.30
CA VAL A 241 -16.52 -9.10 30.41
C VAL A 241 -16.97 -8.56 29.05
N ASN A 242 -17.37 -7.29 29.04
CA ASN A 242 -17.22 -6.47 27.85
C ASN A 242 -15.71 -6.37 27.52
N THR A 243 -15.24 -7.19 26.56
CA THR A 243 -13.83 -7.26 26.15
C THR A 243 -13.39 -6.11 25.25
N LEU A 244 -14.31 -5.21 24.87
CA LEU A 244 -14.08 -4.10 23.93
C LEU A 244 -13.34 -2.90 24.57
N ASN A 245 -12.40 -3.17 25.48
CA ASN A 245 -11.63 -2.17 26.23
C ASN A 245 -10.44 -1.59 25.43
N VAL A 246 -10.62 -1.42 24.11
CA VAL A 246 -9.60 -0.94 23.17
C VAL A 246 -9.78 0.56 22.98
N SER A 247 -8.70 1.36 23.07
CA SER A 247 -8.82 2.80 22.86
C SER A 247 -9.15 3.14 21.39
N THR A 248 -9.73 4.32 21.13
CA THR A 248 -10.07 4.77 19.77
C THR A 248 -8.86 4.73 18.82
N GLU A 249 -7.67 5.10 19.33
CA GLU A 249 -6.41 5.07 18.57
C GLU A 249 -5.97 3.63 18.26
N GLN A 250 -6.03 2.73 19.25
CA GLN A 250 -5.69 1.31 19.09
C GLN A 250 -6.66 0.59 18.16
N TYR A 251 -7.96 0.91 18.25
CA TYR A 251 -8.98 0.33 17.39
C TYR A 251 -8.81 0.78 15.94
N LEU A 252 -8.48 2.06 15.72
CA LEU A 252 -8.13 2.57 14.39
C LEU A 252 -6.86 1.91 13.83
N GLU A 253 -5.84 1.67 14.66
CA GLU A 253 -4.62 0.96 14.25
C GLU A 253 -4.84 -0.54 13.98
N LEU A 254 -5.84 -1.17 14.61
CA LEU A 254 -6.26 -2.54 14.29
C LEU A 254 -7.08 -2.62 12.99
N LEU A 255 -7.93 -1.62 12.71
CA LEU A 255 -8.70 -1.53 11.46
C LEU A 255 -7.83 -1.14 10.26
N ALA A 256 -6.88 -0.24 10.46
CA ALA A 256 -5.97 0.28 9.44
C ALA A 256 -4.50 0.05 9.88
N PRO A 257 -4.04 -1.21 9.92
CA PRO A 257 -2.69 -1.54 10.35
C PRO A 257 -1.67 -0.81 9.49
N ARG A 258 -0.77 -0.07 10.14
CA ARG A 258 0.29 0.69 9.46
C ARG A 258 1.13 -0.28 8.63
N ILE A 259 1.15 -0.06 7.32
CA ILE A 259 2.10 -0.73 6.44
C ILE A 259 3.49 -0.43 7.00
N LYS A 260 4.20 -1.47 7.42
CA LYS A 260 5.61 -1.32 7.78
C LYS A 260 6.36 -0.95 6.51
N GLU A 261 6.83 0.28 6.44
CA GLU A 261 7.75 0.74 5.41
C GLU A 261 9.06 -0.06 5.57
N GLU A 262 9.12 -1.22 4.92
CA GLU A 262 10.32 -2.07 4.89
C GLU A 262 11.48 -1.23 4.35
N HIS A 263 12.40 -0.88 5.25
CA HIS A 263 13.52 0.03 5.10
C HIS A 263 13.63 0.66 3.70
N TYR A 264 13.05 1.85 3.53
CA TYR A 264 13.33 2.68 2.36
C TYR A 264 14.85 2.75 2.17
N LEU A 265 15.32 2.04 1.14
CA LEU A 265 16.71 2.07 0.70
C LEU A 265 17.08 3.55 0.53
N LYS A 266 18.25 3.95 1.01
CA LYS A 266 18.74 5.32 0.89
C LYS A 266 18.93 5.65 -0.59
N SER A 267 17.87 6.13 -1.22
CA SER A 267 17.87 6.58 -2.61
C SER A 267 18.50 7.96 -2.63
N ASP A 268 19.71 8.07 -3.16
CA ASP A 268 20.43 9.34 -3.37
C ASP A 268 19.75 10.18 -4.45
N VAL A 269 18.58 10.73 -4.11
CA VAL A 269 17.72 11.56 -4.96
C VAL A 269 17.41 12.83 -4.18
N SER A 270 17.95 13.96 -4.66
CA SER A 270 17.96 15.26 -3.95
C SER A 270 16.62 16.01 -3.96
N ASN A 271 15.48 15.31 -3.95
CA ASN A 271 14.16 15.88 -4.21
C ASN A 271 13.28 16.03 -2.95
N TYR A 272 13.63 17.03 -2.13
CA TYR A 272 12.73 18.03 -1.53
C TYR A 272 11.45 17.67 -0.74
N VAL A 273 11.05 16.42 -0.53
CA VAL A 273 9.94 16.08 0.39
C VAL A 273 10.29 14.89 1.28
N THR A 274 11.17 15.12 2.26
CA THR A 274 11.35 14.18 3.37
C THR A 274 10.12 14.30 4.29
N SER A 275 9.32 13.23 4.42
CA SER A 275 8.07 13.30 5.20
C SER A 275 8.34 13.60 6.68
N LEU A 276 7.47 14.39 7.33
CA LEU A 276 7.58 14.67 8.78
C LEU A 276 7.54 13.39 9.62
N ASN A 277 6.85 12.35 9.14
CA ASN A 277 6.84 11.02 9.78
C ASN A 277 8.23 10.36 9.73
N TYR A 278 8.90 10.36 8.57
CA TYR A 278 10.27 9.86 8.46
C TYR A 278 11.23 10.68 9.33
N ILE A 279 11.15 12.02 9.27
CA ILE A 279 11.99 12.92 10.09
C ILE A 279 11.88 12.55 11.58
N ARG A 280 10.66 12.32 12.09
CA ARG A 280 10.42 11.94 13.50
C ARG A 280 11.07 10.62 13.93
N THR A 281 11.48 9.74 13.00
CA THR A 281 12.21 8.50 13.31
C THR A 281 13.72 8.69 13.47
N LEU A 282 14.27 9.84 13.06
CA LEU A 282 15.71 10.10 13.06
C LEU A 282 16.21 10.63 14.42
N PRO A 283 17.51 10.53 14.73
CA PRO A 283 18.12 11.21 15.88
C PRO A 283 17.87 12.73 15.85
N LEU A 284 17.64 13.36 17.02
CA LEU A 284 17.22 14.76 17.14
C LEU A 284 18.10 15.75 16.35
N LEU A 285 19.43 15.58 16.36
CA LEU A 285 20.35 16.41 15.59
C LEU A 285 20.09 16.32 14.07
N ASP A 286 19.77 15.14 13.56
CA ASP A 286 19.48 14.93 12.15
C ASP A 286 18.10 15.51 11.78
N GLN A 287 17.11 15.42 12.68
CA GLN A 287 15.82 16.10 12.51
C GLN A 287 16.01 17.62 12.36
N ILE A 288 16.74 18.24 13.29
CA ILE A 288 16.99 19.68 13.28
C ILE A 288 17.83 20.07 12.05
N ARG A 289 18.82 19.25 11.64
CA ARG A 289 19.62 19.53 10.44
C ARG A 289 18.78 19.53 9.16
N ILE A 290 17.84 18.59 9.01
CA ILE A 290 16.94 18.53 7.84
C ILE A 290 15.98 19.72 7.85
N LEU A 291 15.29 19.97 8.97
CA LEU A 291 14.34 21.08 9.10
C LEU A 291 15.00 22.45 8.86
N MET A 292 16.20 22.67 9.40
CA MET A 292 16.96 23.90 9.16
C MET A 292 17.41 24.05 7.70
N LYS A 293 17.80 22.95 7.02
CA LYS A 293 18.23 22.98 5.62
C LYS A 293 17.08 23.32 4.67
N ASP A 294 15.89 22.83 4.96
CA ASP A 294 14.69 23.08 4.16
C ASP A 294 14.12 24.50 4.39
N ALA A 295 13.85 24.85 5.66
CA ALA A 295 13.28 26.15 6.02
C ALA A 295 14.25 27.33 5.78
N LYS A 296 15.56 27.11 5.92
CA LYS A 296 16.68 28.07 5.79
C LYS A 296 16.71 29.18 6.86
N VAL A 297 15.56 29.78 7.16
CA VAL A 297 15.33 30.78 8.21
C VAL A 297 14.06 30.37 8.97
N ILE A 298 14.12 30.24 10.30
CA ILE A 298 12.98 29.82 11.13
C ILE A 298 13.02 30.49 12.52
N SER A 299 11.86 30.78 13.11
CA SER A 299 11.80 31.17 14.53
C SER A 299 11.95 29.93 15.43
N PHE A 300 12.46 30.12 16.65
CA PHE A 300 12.55 29.00 17.61
C PHE A 300 11.17 28.43 17.98
N THR A 301 10.13 29.28 18.02
CA THR A 301 8.74 28.89 18.26
C THR A 301 8.18 28.01 17.15
N GLN A 302 8.43 28.35 15.88
CA GLN A 302 8.07 27.53 14.73
C GLN A 302 8.79 26.18 14.75
N LEU A 303 10.11 26.16 14.98
CA LEU A 303 10.88 24.92 15.08
C LEU A 303 10.34 24.00 16.20
N ARG A 304 9.98 24.57 17.35
CA ARG A 304 9.40 23.82 18.47
C ARG A 304 7.98 23.31 18.21
N SER A 305 7.21 23.93 17.30
CA SER A 305 5.90 23.41 16.87
C SER A 305 5.96 22.25 15.86
N ILE A 306 7.09 22.06 15.17
CA ILE A 306 7.29 20.98 14.18
C ILE A 306 7.85 19.71 14.86
N LEU A 307 8.83 19.91 15.76
CA LEU A 307 9.45 18.85 16.55
C LEU A 307 8.47 18.25 17.58
N SER A 308 8.66 16.97 17.91
CA SER A 308 7.80 16.26 18.86
C SER A 308 7.88 16.87 20.27
N PRO A 309 6.75 16.98 21.02
CA PRO A 309 6.66 17.77 22.25
C PRO A 309 7.45 17.18 23.42
N ASP A 310 7.65 15.87 23.42
CA ASP A 310 8.50 15.08 24.35
C ASP A 310 9.98 15.49 24.33
N GLN A 311 10.47 16.03 23.21
CA GLN A 311 11.88 16.39 23.07
C GLN A 311 12.27 17.56 23.98
N GLU A 312 13.38 17.44 24.71
CA GLU A 312 13.80 18.44 25.68
C GLU A 312 14.29 19.74 25.01
N THR A 313 13.77 20.88 25.46
CA THR A 313 14.14 22.23 24.97
C THR A 313 15.65 22.48 25.03
N ALA A 314 16.35 22.03 26.09
CA ALA A 314 17.80 22.19 26.22
C ALA A 314 18.59 21.37 25.17
N ALA A 315 18.14 20.14 24.88
CA ALA A 315 18.73 19.31 23.83
C ALA A 315 18.52 19.93 22.44
N ILE A 316 17.32 20.46 22.15
CA ILE A 316 17.03 21.18 20.90
C ILE A 316 17.98 22.37 20.74
N LEU A 317 18.11 23.22 21.77
CA LEU A 317 19.00 24.39 21.76
C LEU A 317 20.48 24.02 21.59
N LYS A 318 20.93 22.92 22.20
CA LYS A 318 22.30 22.40 22.07
C LYS A 318 22.62 21.94 20.64
N TYR A 319 21.68 21.28 19.96
CA TYR A 319 21.89 20.80 18.59
C TYR A 319 21.65 21.89 17.54
N LEU A 320 20.71 22.81 17.78
CA LEU A 320 20.43 23.94 16.89
C LEU A 320 21.67 24.81 16.67
N GLN A 321 22.42 25.12 17.74
CA GLN A 321 23.70 25.85 17.67
C GLN A 321 24.82 25.15 16.86
N GLN A 322 24.66 23.87 16.51
CA GLN A 322 25.63 23.14 15.66
C GLN A 322 25.28 23.21 14.17
N VAL A 323 24.01 23.51 13.83
CA VAL A 323 23.49 23.51 12.45
C VAL A 323 22.96 24.87 11.99
N ALA A 324 22.83 25.83 12.90
CA ALA A 324 22.31 27.16 12.64
C ALA A 324 23.00 28.23 13.52
N VAL A 325 22.85 29.48 13.10
CA VAL A 325 23.31 30.71 13.78
C VAL A 325 22.13 31.66 13.99
N LEU A 326 22.18 32.44 15.06
CA LEU A 326 21.15 33.43 15.39
C LEU A 326 21.40 34.75 14.64
N VAL A 327 20.40 35.26 13.95
CA VAL A 327 20.43 36.57 13.25
C VAL A 327 19.09 37.26 13.46
N GLN A 328 19.10 38.49 14.01
CA GLN A 328 17.90 39.29 14.31
C GLN A 328 16.83 38.54 15.16
N GLY A 329 17.26 37.60 16.02
CA GLY A 329 16.39 36.76 16.85
C GLY A 329 15.83 35.50 16.16
N ASN A 330 16.05 35.35 14.86
CA ASN A 330 15.66 34.16 14.09
C ASN A 330 16.87 33.24 13.87
N TRP A 331 16.61 31.95 13.71
CA TRP A 331 17.66 30.96 13.44
C TRP A 331 17.84 30.77 11.94
N VAL A 332 19.09 30.87 11.47
CA VAL A 332 19.46 30.73 10.07
C VAL A 332 20.43 29.56 9.93
N VAL A 333 20.17 28.64 9.00
CA VAL A 333 21.01 27.45 8.81
C VAL A 333 22.46 27.80 8.41
N ASN A 334 23.42 27.01 8.89
CA ASN A 334 24.85 27.20 8.62
C ASN A 334 25.17 27.05 7.12
N SER A 335 26.04 27.90 6.59
CA SER A 335 26.35 27.95 5.15
C SER A 335 26.91 26.64 4.61
N GLU A 336 27.74 25.92 5.40
CA GLU A 336 28.31 24.61 5.05
C GLU A 336 27.26 23.50 4.86
N LEU A 337 26.01 23.69 5.31
CA LEU A 337 24.90 22.74 5.08
C LEU A 337 24.12 23.02 3.79
N ILE A 338 24.20 24.25 3.28
CA ILE A 338 23.61 24.69 2.01
C ILE A 338 24.62 24.47 0.87
N TYR A 339 25.88 24.84 1.08
CA TYR A 339 26.99 24.64 0.15
C TYR A 339 28.06 23.74 0.83
N PRO A 340 27.95 22.40 0.72
CA PRO A 340 28.91 21.47 1.30
C PRO A 340 30.31 21.62 0.69
N LYS A 341 31.33 21.17 1.43
CA LYS A 341 32.71 21.11 0.93
C LYS A 341 32.79 20.28 -0.35
N ASP A 342 33.73 20.63 -1.21
CA ASP A 342 33.98 20.03 -2.52
C ASP A 342 32.82 20.12 -3.53
N THR A 343 31.80 20.93 -3.25
CA THR A 343 30.72 21.28 -4.21
C THR A 343 30.94 22.62 -4.89
N VAL A 344 30.22 22.86 -5.98
CA VAL A 344 30.24 24.10 -6.77
C VAL A 344 28.83 24.66 -6.99
N SER A 345 28.70 25.97 -7.21
CA SER A 345 27.41 26.60 -7.48
C SER A 345 26.79 26.09 -8.79
N SER A 346 25.45 25.99 -8.80
CA SER A 346 24.68 25.41 -9.91
C SER A 346 24.68 26.28 -11.19
N GLN A 347 24.97 27.57 -11.05
CA GLN A 347 24.85 28.56 -12.14
C GLN A 347 26.22 28.87 -12.77
N ASN A 348 27.24 29.20 -11.97
CA ASN A 348 28.55 29.64 -12.45
C ASN A 348 29.72 28.73 -12.01
N GLY A 349 29.46 27.57 -11.40
CA GLY A 349 30.50 26.60 -11.02
C GLY A 349 31.43 27.07 -9.91
N ILE A 350 30.97 27.94 -9.01
CA ILE A 350 31.81 28.59 -8.00
C ILE A 350 32.02 27.66 -6.79
N PRO A 351 33.27 27.41 -6.36
CA PRO A 351 33.53 26.55 -5.19
C PRO A 351 32.80 27.02 -3.93
N ALA A 352 32.23 26.04 -3.21
CA ALA A 352 31.40 26.26 -2.03
C ALA A 352 32.00 27.19 -0.96
N GLU A 353 33.32 27.22 -0.80
CA GLU A 353 33.99 28.12 0.15
C GLU A 353 33.69 29.61 -0.12
N PHE A 354 33.60 30.01 -1.40
CA PHE A 354 33.30 31.39 -1.77
C PHE A 354 31.80 31.69 -1.59
N MET A 355 30.92 30.73 -1.89
CA MET A 355 29.48 30.84 -1.63
C MET A 355 29.19 30.96 -0.13
N CYS A 356 29.86 30.14 0.69
CA CYS A 356 29.82 30.24 2.15
C CYS A 356 30.34 31.59 2.65
N ARG A 357 31.52 32.05 2.19
CA ARG A 357 32.07 33.36 2.62
C ARG A 357 31.17 34.54 2.24
N ALA A 358 30.53 34.49 1.07
CA ALA A 358 29.56 35.49 0.62
C ALA A 358 28.28 35.47 1.47
N ARG A 359 27.71 34.28 1.70
CA ARG A 359 26.52 34.10 2.55
C ARG A 359 26.78 34.52 3.99
N ASP A 360 27.92 34.15 4.56
CA ASP A 360 28.32 34.52 5.91
C ASP A 360 28.51 36.04 6.05
N TYR A 361 29.01 36.74 5.01
CA TYR A 361 29.09 38.20 5.01
C TYR A 361 27.70 38.88 4.91
N ILE A 362 26.77 38.31 4.13
CA ILE A 362 25.37 38.79 4.07
C ILE A 362 24.69 38.62 5.42
N LEU A 363 24.84 37.45 6.07
CA LEU A 363 24.29 37.19 7.40
C LEU A 363 24.92 38.09 8.47
N LEU A 364 26.24 38.30 8.42
CA LEU A 364 26.93 39.25 9.28
C LEU A 364 26.38 40.68 9.10
N SER A 365 26.15 41.11 7.86
CA SER A 365 25.57 42.43 7.56
C SER A 365 24.15 42.57 8.16
N PHE A 366 23.35 41.50 8.14
CA PHE A 366 22.05 41.46 8.81
C PHE A 366 22.14 41.51 10.35
N THR A 367 23.28 41.20 10.98
CA THR A 367 23.46 41.43 12.44
C THR A 367 23.60 42.92 12.79
N GLU A 368 23.97 43.77 11.83
CA GLU A 368 24.20 45.21 12.03
C GLU A 368 23.06 46.07 11.48
N HIS A 369 22.36 45.60 10.44
CA HIS A 369 21.37 46.37 9.70
C HIS A 369 20.11 45.53 9.41
N GLU A 370 18.94 46.11 9.64
CA GLU A 370 17.65 45.46 9.33
C GLU A 370 17.45 45.28 7.82
N PHE A 371 17.86 46.29 7.03
CA PHE A 371 17.75 46.32 5.58
C PHE A 371 19.13 46.42 4.90
N LEU A 372 19.34 45.68 3.83
CA LEU A 372 20.56 45.70 3.00
C LEU A 372 20.26 46.10 1.55
N ASP A 373 21.06 47.01 0.98
CA ASP A 373 21.09 47.21 -0.48
C ASP A 373 21.99 46.14 -1.12
N ARG A 374 21.41 45.34 -2.02
CA ARG A 374 22.17 44.34 -2.79
C ARG A 374 23.30 44.98 -3.60
N LYS A 375 23.22 46.25 -4.02
CA LYS A 375 24.31 46.93 -4.75
C LYS A 375 25.53 47.18 -3.88
N THR A 376 25.36 47.60 -2.62
CA THR A 376 26.51 47.81 -1.72
C THR A 376 27.16 46.48 -1.40
N ILE A 377 26.37 45.45 -1.09
CA ILE A 377 26.83 44.07 -0.90
C ILE A 377 27.58 43.53 -2.14
N SER A 378 27.05 43.71 -3.35
CA SER A 378 27.72 43.30 -4.60
C SER A 378 29.00 44.08 -4.94
N SER A 379 29.26 45.24 -4.31
CA SER A 379 30.53 45.95 -4.47
C SER A 379 31.66 45.38 -3.59
N VAL A 380 31.30 44.68 -2.50
CA VAL A 380 32.24 44.03 -1.57
C VAL A 380 32.43 42.55 -1.90
N ILE A 381 31.33 41.84 -2.16
CA ILE A 381 31.37 40.42 -2.53
C ILE A 381 31.76 40.27 -4.01
N LYS A 382 32.96 39.72 -4.27
CA LYS A 382 33.48 39.43 -5.62
C LYS A 382 32.85 38.17 -6.25
N LEU A 383 31.52 38.08 -6.27
CA LEU A 383 30.75 37.02 -6.93
C LEU A 383 29.88 37.58 -8.06
N PRO A 384 29.49 36.75 -9.07
CA PRO A 384 28.51 37.13 -10.06
C PRO A 384 27.18 37.59 -9.45
N PRO A 385 26.45 38.53 -10.09
CA PRO A 385 25.22 39.07 -9.54
C PRO A 385 24.16 38.02 -9.19
N ASP A 386 24.05 36.93 -9.98
CA ASP A 386 22.99 35.94 -9.84
C ASP A 386 23.25 34.90 -8.71
N GLU A 387 24.52 34.68 -8.35
CA GLU A 387 24.90 33.92 -7.15
C GLU A 387 24.51 34.72 -5.88
N ILE A 388 24.77 36.03 -5.90
CA ILE A 388 24.33 36.94 -4.83
C ILE A 388 22.78 37.01 -4.80
N LYS A 389 22.11 36.97 -5.96
CA LYS A 389 20.64 36.91 -6.05
C LYS A 389 20.10 35.65 -5.40
N GLU A 390 20.68 34.48 -5.69
CA GLU A 390 20.32 33.19 -5.11
C GLU A 390 20.38 33.23 -3.57
N ILE A 391 21.52 33.71 -3.02
CA ILE A 391 21.72 33.85 -1.58
C ILE A 391 20.67 34.77 -0.96
N PHE A 392 20.38 35.92 -1.57
CA PHE A 392 19.30 36.81 -1.10
C PHE A 392 17.92 36.13 -1.16
N THR A 393 17.55 35.46 -2.26
CA THR A 393 16.25 34.77 -2.36
C THR A 393 16.09 33.58 -1.40
N ASN A 394 17.20 33.04 -0.87
CA ASN A 394 17.21 31.97 0.13
C ASN A 394 17.12 32.48 1.58
N LEU A 395 17.15 33.81 1.82
CA LEU A 395 17.26 34.41 3.16
C LEU A 395 16.32 35.59 3.40
N ALA A 396 15.96 36.33 2.34
CA ALA A 396 15.46 37.69 2.44
C ALA A 396 14.37 38.02 1.40
N VAL A 397 13.55 39.02 1.72
CA VAL A 397 12.53 39.62 0.85
C VAL A 397 12.92 41.08 0.57
N HIS A 398 12.62 41.58 -0.63
CA HIS A 398 12.92 42.94 -1.06
C HIS A 398 11.74 43.88 -0.83
N GLU A 399 11.86 44.81 0.11
CA GLU A 399 10.93 45.92 0.28
C GLU A 399 11.32 47.13 -0.60
N PRO A 400 10.44 47.61 -1.50
CA PRO A 400 10.71 48.77 -2.33
C PRO A 400 11.15 50.00 -1.52
N LYS A 401 12.18 50.69 -2.00
CA LYS A 401 12.82 51.88 -1.39
C LYS A 401 13.59 51.66 -0.08
N LYS A 402 13.44 50.52 0.63
CA LYS A 402 14.27 50.19 1.81
C LYS A 402 15.41 49.23 1.52
N GLY A 403 15.17 48.20 0.69
CA GLY A 403 16.15 47.15 0.39
C GLY A 403 15.67 45.77 0.84
N TRP A 404 16.61 44.85 1.08
CA TRP A 404 16.33 43.47 1.48
C TRP A 404 16.32 43.32 2.99
N HIS A 405 15.28 42.70 3.57
CA HIS A 405 15.19 42.29 4.97
C HIS A 405 15.02 40.76 5.07
N LEU A 406 15.28 40.13 6.21
CA LEU A 406 15.08 38.67 6.37
C LEU A 406 13.63 38.25 6.11
N ILE A 407 13.44 37.03 5.59
CA ILE A 407 12.10 36.43 5.29
C ILE A 407 11.19 36.44 6.52
N ILE A 408 11.75 36.21 7.71
CA ILE A 408 11.07 36.35 8.99
C ILE A 408 11.52 37.68 9.61
N PRO A 409 10.60 38.58 10.00
CA PRO A 409 10.94 39.84 10.65
C PRO A 409 11.77 39.68 11.94
N PRO A 410 12.54 40.70 12.36
CA PRO A 410 13.26 40.68 13.63
C PRO A 410 12.35 40.38 14.82
N THR A 411 12.80 39.54 15.75
CA THR A 411 12.06 39.25 17.00
C THR A 411 12.95 39.33 18.23
N LYS A 412 12.36 39.74 19.37
CA LYS A 412 13.05 39.73 20.66
C LYS A 412 12.76 38.50 21.52
N GLU A 413 11.72 37.74 21.20
CA GLU A 413 11.24 36.61 22.02
C GLU A 413 12.36 35.61 22.34
N PHE A 414 13.19 35.25 21.36
CA PHE A 414 14.32 34.34 21.59
C PHE A 414 15.41 34.98 22.47
N ILE A 415 15.73 36.25 22.22
CA ILE A 415 16.81 37.00 22.88
C ILE A 415 16.51 37.19 24.37
N GLU A 416 15.30 37.64 24.68
CA GLU A 416 14.82 37.89 26.05
C GLU A 416 14.67 36.57 26.85
N ARG A 417 14.36 35.46 26.15
CA ARG A 417 14.15 34.14 26.77
C ARG A 417 15.41 33.31 26.95
N TYR A 418 16.43 33.52 26.12
CA TYR A 418 17.70 32.78 26.15
C TYR A 418 18.93 33.71 26.03
N PRO A 419 19.14 34.64 26.99
CA PRO A 419 20.20 35.65 26.91
C PRO A 419 21.61 35.05 26.84
N GLU A 420 21.91 33.97 27.57
CA GLU A 420 23.23 33.33 27.50
C GLU A 420 23.55 32.76 26.11
N ILE A 421 22.53 32.23 25.40
CA ILE A 421 22.72 31.69 24.04
C ILE A 421 22.94 32.84 23.07
N THR A 422 22.20 33.93 23.23
CA THR A 422 22.39 35.16 22.44
C THR A 422 23.81 35.70 22.61
N GLN A 423 24.31 35.84 23.85
CA GLN A 423 25.68 36.28 24.10
C GLN A 423 26.75 35.36 23.47
N ARG A 424 26.53 34.04 23.47
CA ARG A 424 27.42 33.08 22.78
C ARG A 424 27.38 33.25 21.26
N GLN A 425 26.23 33.60 20.69
CA GLN A 425 26.07 33.88 19.26
C GLN A 425 26.67 35.24 18.86
N GLU A 426 26.60 36.25 19.73
CA GLU A 426 27.28 37.54 19.55
C GLU A 426 28.80 37.36 19.50
N MET A 427 29.40 36.66 20.48
CA MET A 427 30.84 36.34 20.47
C MET A 427 31.25 35.51 19.24
N PHE A 428 30.40 34.61 18.77
CA PHE A 428 30.62 33.89 17.51
C PHE A 428 30.67 34.85 16.31
N TRP A 429 29.72 35.79 16.21
CA TRP A 429 29.68 36.77 15.13
C TRP A 429 30.85 37.76 15.18
N GLU A 430 31.33 38.16 16.37
CA GLU A 430 32.56 38.95 16.51
C GLU A 430 33.80 38.23 15.99
N ALA A 431 33.97 36.95 16.34
CA ALA A 431 35.06 36.11 15.83
C ALA A 431 34.95 35.94 14.31
N LYS A 432 33.74 35.68 13.79
CA LYS A 432 33.45 35.56 12.36
C LYS A 432 33.73 36.87 11.60
N ARG A 433 33.37 38.02 12.19
CA ARG A 433 33.63 39.39 11.69
C ARG A 433 35.13 39.69 11.56
N LYS A 434 35.96 39.19 12.48
CA LYS A 434 37.42 39.27 12.35
C LYS A 434 37.90 38.43 11.16
N HIS A 435 37.54 37.16 11.12
CA HIS A 435 37.98 36.22 10.07
C HIS A 435 37.56 36.64 8.64
N ILE A 436 36.34 37.15 8.46
CA ILE A 436 35.87 37.61 7.14
C ILE A 436 36.65 38.84 6.66
N ARG A 437 36.98 39.79 7.56
CA ARG A 437 37.82 40.96 7.22
C ARG A 437 39.21 40.54 6.77
N GLU A 438 39.88 39.68 7.54
CA GLU A 438 41.20 39.13 7.21
C GLU A 438 41.19 38.44 5.83
N ALA A 439 40.17 37.63 5.54
CA ALA A 439 40.02 36.96 4.25
C ALA A 439 39.77 37.94 3.08
N MET A 440 39.02 39.03 3.31
CA MET A 440 38.77 40.06 2.29
C MET A 440 39.99 40.95 2.03
N GLU A 441 40.78 41.27 3.05
CA GLU A 441 42.03 42.02 2.93
C GLU A 441 43.07 41.24 2.09
N VAL A 442 43.22 39.93 2.34
CA VAL A 442 44.08 39.06 1.52
C VAL A 442 43.59 39.00 0.06
N GLN A 443 42.27 38.94 -0.17
CA GLN A 443 41.70 39.01 -1.54
C GLN A 443 41.83 40.39 -2.22
N ASN A 444 42.37 41.41 -1.56
CA ASN A 444 42.61 42.75 -2.13
C ASN A 444 44.09 43.05 -2.41
N GLN A 445 45.04 42.20 -1.99
CA GLN A 445 46.46 42.39 -2.30
C GLN A 445 46.79 41.90 -3.72
N ILE A 446 46.99 42.84 -4.64
CA ILE A 446 47.44 42.54 -6.02
C ILE A 446 48.92 42.16 -6.00
N PRO A 447 49.33 41.01 -6.60
CA PRO A 447 50.74 40.70 -6.78
C PRO A 447 51.41 41.77 -7.66
N GLN A 448 52.36 42.54 -7.10
CA GLN A 448 53.07 43.54 -7.89
C GLN A 448 53.85 42.87 -9.03
N ARG A 449 53.54 43.25 -10.28
CA ARG A 449 54.34 42.89 -11.45
C ARG A 449 55.76 43.45 -11.30
N GLN A 450 56.70 42.63 -10.80
CA GLN A 450 58.12 42.96 -10.85
C GLN A 450 58.56 43.10 -12.31
N ARG A 451 58.69 44.36 -12.74
CA ARG A 451 59.11 44.77 -14.08
C ARG A 451 60.59 44.41 -14.26
N ARG A 452 60.89 43.20 -14.77
CA ARG A 452 62.26 42.71 -15.01
C ARG A 452 63.07 43.73 -15.81
N LYS A 453 63.94 44.48 -15.11
CA LYS A 453 65.01 45.27 -15.71
C LYS A 453 66.06 44.30 -16.24
N SER A 454 66.37 44.36 -17.53
CA SER A 454 67.50 43.66 -18.11
C SER A 454 68.81 44.38 -17.77
N ASN A 455 69.66 43.74 -16.97
CA ASN A 455 71.10 44.06 -16.92
C ASN A 455 71.88 42.80 -17.34
N ARG A 456 73.01 43.01 -18.01
CA ARG A 456 73.82 41.96 -18.65
C ARG A 456 75.30 42.21 -18.35
N GLU A 457 75.85 41.45 -17.43
CA GLU A 457 77.28 41.11 -17.29
C GLU A 457 77.31 39.83 -16.43
N SER A 458 77.96 38.71 -16.77
CA SER A 458 79.27 38.40 -17.40
C SER A 458 80.30 38.00 -16.33
N ILE A 459 81.21 37.09 -16.67
CA ILE A 459 82.13 36.34 -15.78
C ILE A 459 81.40 35.25 -14.96
N GLY A 460 81.90 34.01 -14.86
CA GLY A 460 82.99 33.40 -15.62
C GLY A 460 83.39 31.99 -15.18
N SER A 461 83.40 31.07 -16.16
CA SER A 461 84.23 29.85 -16.30
C SER A 461 84.19 28.67 -15.31
N GLU A 462 84.58 27.52 -15.88
CA GLU A 462 85.06 26.25 -15.28
C GLU A 462 84.32 25.68 -14.03
N ASN A 463 83.78 24.44 -14.07
CA ASN A 463 84.47 23.24 -14.58
C ASN A 463 83.57 22.24 -15.34
N GLU A 464 84.18 21.61 -16.35
CA GLU A 464 84.24 20.16 -16.66
C GLU A 464 83.08 19.21 -16.21
N GLU A 465 82.55 18.27 -17.02
CA GLU A 465 82.97 17.83 -18.37
C GLU A 465 81.93 16.98 -19.14
N ARG A 466 82.20 16.77 -20.44
CA ARG A 466 81.80 15.61 -21.31
C ARG A 466 80.33 15.38 -21.70
N ASN A 467 79.81 16.39 -22.41
CA ASN A 467 79.05 16.22 -23.67
C ASN A 467 80.08 15.91 -24.82
N VAL A 468 79.81 15.40 -26.04
CA VAL A 468 78.60 15.26 -26.88
C VAL A 468 78.72 14.06 -27.84
N GLY A 469 77.64 13.33 -28.15
CA GLY A 469 77.55 12.56 -29.40
C GLY A 469 76.24 11.78 -29.63
N ARG A 470 75.68 11.70 -30.85
CA ARG A 470 75.99 12.37 -32.14
C ARG A 470 74.81 12.13 -33.11
N GLY A 471 74.73 12.86 -34.23
CA GLY A 471 74.12 12.32 -35.48
C GLY A 471 72.74 12.86 -35.93
N ARG A 472 72.79 13.82 -36.85
CA ARG A 472 71.70 14.25 -37.77
C ARG A 472 71.28 13.16 -38.78
N LYS A 473 70.02 13.21 -39.26
CA LYS A 473 69.48 12.69 -40.55
C LYS A 473 69.58 11.15 -40.73
N THR A 474 68.77 10.44 -41.52
CA THR A 474 68.07 10.67 -42.81
C THR A 474 66.72 9.94 -42.86
N LEU A 475 65.65 10.49 -43.45
CA LEU A 475 65.15 10.18 -44.81
C LEU A 475 65.14 8.69 -45.21
N ARG A 476 63.95 8.05 -45.21
CA ARG A 476 63.28 7.54 -46.44
C ARG A 476 61.84 7.04 -46.21
N ASP A 477 61.00 7.25 -47.24
CA ASP A 477 60.15 6.30 -47.99
C ASP A 477 59.70 4.99 -47.31
N SER A 478 58.47 4.48 -47.46
CA SER A 478 57.20 4.94 -48.07
C SER A 478 56.07 3.93 -47.68
N SER A 479 54.82 3.83 -48.17
CA SER A 479 54.01 4.42 -49.27
C SER A 479 52.50 4.25 -48.92
N ILE A 480 51.59 4.95 -49.64
CA ILE A 480 50.16 4.57 -49.89
C ILE A 480 49.18 4.65 -48.69
N SER A 481 47.89 5.01 -48.83
CA SER A 481 47.18 5.92 -49.75
C SER A 481 45.75 6.18 -49.22
N ASP A 482 45.08 7.21 -49.75
CA ASP A 482 43.65 7.45 -50.04
C ASP A 482 42.59 6.42 -49.50
N ASN A 483 41.35 6.81 -49.13
CA ASN A 483 40.56 7.94 -49.62
C ASN A 483 39.44 8.42 -48.64
N ASP A 484 38.63 9.37 -49.10
CA ASP A 484 37.68 10.23 -48.37
C ASP A 484 36.24 9.66 -48.16
N SER A 485 35.39 10.44 -47.45
CA SER A 485 33.90 10.50 -47.48
C SER A 485 33.01 9.48 -46.72
N ALA A 486 32.51 9.94 -45.57
CA ALA A 486 31.09 10.22 -45.20
C ALA A 486 29.91 9.21 -45.40
N THR A 487 29.00 9.21 -44.40
CA THR A 487 27.59 8.66 -44.37
C THR A 487 27.44 7.11 -44.48
N GLU A 488 26.44 6.41 -43.93
CA GLU A 488 25.03 6.69 -43.54
C GLU A 488 24.57 5.90 -42.27
N PRO A 489 23.32 6.03 -41.75
CA PRO A 489 22.86 5.43 -40.48
C PRO A 489 22.08 4.09 -40.59
N VAL A 490 22.03 3.32 -39.49
CA VAL A 490 21.36 1.98 -39.43
C VAL A 490 20.02 1.97 -38.66
N LYS A 491 18.95 2.22 -39.42
CA LYS A 491 17.62 1.57 -39.39
C LYS A 491 17.03 1.04 -38.06
N HIS A 492 15.94 1.67 -37.60
CA HIS A 492 14.94 1.03 -36.72
C HIS A 492 14.25 -0.17 -37.41
N LYS A 493 13.80 -1.15 -36.61
CA LYS A 493 12.90 -2.23 -37.07
C LYS A 493 11.65 -2.28 -36.17
N LYS A 494 10.47 -2.05 -36.75
CA LYS A 494 9.18 -2.10 -36.03
C LYS A 494 8.70 -3.55 -35.87
N THR A 495 8.22 -3.92 -34.69
CA THR A 495 7.43 -5.13 -34.46
C THR A 495 5.94 -4.86 -34.68
N ILE A 496 5.20 -5.82 -35.23
CA ILE A 496 3.83 -5.62 -35.73
C ILE A 496 2.81 -6.02 -34.66
N ARG A 497 1.84 -5.14 -34.39
CA ARG A 497 0.59 -5.50 -33.69
C ARG A 497 -0.42 -6.00 -34.71
N SER A 498 -0.83 -7.26 -34.60
CA SER A 498 -2.00 -7.79 -35.32
C SER A 498 -3.29 -7.37 -34.63
N ARG A 499 -4.15 -6.63 -35.33
CA ARG A 499 -5.60 -6.61 -35.10
C ARG A 499 -6.24 -7.53 -36.13
N LYS A 500 -7.23 -8.32 -35.71
CA LYS A 500 -8.30 -8.81 -36.58
C LYS A 500 -9.63 -8.54 -35.91
N ILE A 501 -10.52 -7.90 -36.64
CA ILE A 501 -11.96 -7.83 -36.44
C ILE A 501 -12.55 -8.04 -37.83
N SER A 502 -13.54 -8.93 -37.95
CA SER A 502 -14.44 -9.04 -39.10
C SER A 502 -15.55 -10.01 -38.70
N GLU A 503 -16.80 -9.54 -38.69
CA GLU A 503 -17.97 -10.41 -38.55
C GLU A 503 -18.13 -11.33 -39.77
N THR A 504 -18.83 -12.46 -39.61
CA THR A 504 -20.16 -12.75 -40.23
C THR A 504 -20.46 -14.25 -40.18
N THR A 505 -21.42 -14.65 -39.36
CA THR A 505 -22.70 -15.30 -39.77
C THR A 505 -23.60 -15.33 -38.52
#